data_AF-A0AAW0ADB4-F1
#
_entry.id   AF-A0AAW0ADB4-F1
#
_cell.length_a   1.000
_cell.length_b   1.000
_cell.length_c   1.000
_cell.angle_alpha   90.00
_cell.angle_beta   90.00
_cell.angle_gamma   90.00
#
_symmetry.space_group_name_H-M   'P 1'
#
loop_
_entity.id
_entity.type
_entity.pdbx_description
1 polymer ?
#
loop_
_entity_poly.entity_id
_entity_poly.type
_entity_poly.pdbx_seq_one_letter_code
_entity_poly.pdbx_strand_id
1 'polypeptide(L)'
;IRQIMRERFPLGFENRFPGNKKSPIPRTGLNACGPLHEISSDGHEKLGKQALDMGDISLPIYGYKDKWSDDIPLMSFIPNSRTAAAIGHLFLDFIREF
;
A
#
# COMPACT_ATOMS: atom_id res chain seq x y z
N ILE A 1 1.83 12.20 -9.01
CA ILE A 1 1.87 12.42 -7.54
C ILE A 1 2.79 13.58 -7.13
N ARG A 2 4.09 13.58 -7.48
CA ARG A 2 5.03 14.64 -7.04
C ARG A 2 4.61 16.07 -7.42
N GLN A 3 4.14 16.25 -8.65
CA GLN A 3 3.66 17.55 -9.14
C GLN A 3 2.42 18.02 -8.37
N ILE A 4 1.40 17.16 -8.25
CA ILE A 4 0.17 17.41 -7.48
C ILE A 4 0.49 17.80 -6.03
N MET A 5 1.44 17.11 -5.40
CA MET A 5 1.86 17.44 -4.02
C MET A 5 2.48 18.84 -3.93
N ARG A 6 3.27 19.26 -4.92
CA ARG A 6 3.84 20.62 -4.94
C ARG A 6 2.77 21.69 -5.16
N GLU A 7 1.78 21.41 -6.00
CA GLU A 7 0.69 22.35 -6.30
C GLU A 7 -0.30 22.50 -5.14
N ARG A 8 -0.70 21.38 -4.50
CA ARG A 8 -1.72 21.36 -3.43
C ARG A 8 -1.12 21.59 -2.05
N PHE A 9 0.12 21.17 -1.83
CA PHE A 9 0.81 21.21 -0.53
C PHE A 9 2.25 21.74 -0.72
N PRO A 10 2.42 23.02 -1.07
CA PRO A 10 3.73 23.60 -1.38
C PRO A 10 4.75 23.44 -0.26
N LEU A 11 4.31 23.52 1.00
CA LEU A 11 5.15 23.30 2.20
C LEU A 11 5.17 21.84 2.69
N GLY A 12 4.45 20.94 2.02
CA GLY A 12 4.26 19.56 2.47
C GLY A 12 5.56 18.77 2.57
N PHE A 13 6.50 19.01 1.66
CA PHE A 13 7.82 18.37 1.69
C PHE A 13 8.71 18.92 2.80
N GLU A 14 8.73 20.24 2.98
CA GLU A 14 9.53 20.90 4.02
C GLU A 14 9.04 20.52 5.43
N ASN A 15 7.73 20.52 5.65
CA ASN A 15 7.12 20.12 6.93
C ASN A 15 7.34 18.64 7.26
N ARG A 16 7.58 17.78 6.26
CA ARG A 16 7.84 16.33 6.42
C ARG A 16 9.31 15.97 6.33
N PHE A 17 10.20 16.96 6.20
CA PHE A 17 11.63 16.71 6.16
C PHE A 17 12.09 16.06 7.48
N PRO A 18 12.81 14.92 7.45
CA PRO A 18 13.31 14.28 8.66
C PRO A 18 14.12 15.26 9.52
N GLY A 19 13.68 15.48 10.76
CA GLY A 19 14.35 16.40 11.69
C GLY A 19 13.78 17.83 11.73
N ASN A 20 12.75 18.16 10.96
CA ASN A 20 12.07 19.44 11.10
C ASN A 20 11.31 19.53 12.44
N LYS A 21 11.80 20.37 13.35
CA LYS A 21 11.18 20.65 14.66
C LYS A 21 10.41 21.98 14.70
N LYS A 22 10.52 22.81 13.65
CA LYS A 22 9.96 24.18 13.63
C LYS A 22 8.45 24.18 13.39
N SER A 23 7.98 23.27 12.54
CA SER A 23 6.58 23.17 12.14
C SER A 23 6.11 21.70 12.23
N PRO A 24 5.96 21.15 13.45
CA PRO A 24 5.49 19.78 13.60
C PRO A 24 4.07 19.66 13.04
N ILE A 25 3.84 18.64 12.21
CA ILE A 25 2.50 18.34 11.72
C ILE A 25 1.67 17.83 12.91
N PRO A 26 0.55 18.50 13.27
CA PRO A 26 -0.29 18.03 14.36
C PRO A 26 -0.85 16.64 13.98
N ARG A 27 -0.50 15.62 14.77
CA ARG A 27 -0.98 14.26 14.57
C ARG A 27 -2.31 14.10 15.29
N THR A 28 -3.36 13.81 14.55
CA THR A 28 -4.63 13.38 15.13
C THR A 28 -4.61 11.87 15.34
N GLY A 29 -5.48 11.37 16.23
CA GLY A 29 -5.72 9.94 16.35
C GLY A 29 -6.16 9.35 15.00
N LEU A 30 -5.67 8.15 14.69
CA LEU A 30 -6.19 7.39 13.56
C LEU A 30 -7.54 6.80 13.95
N ASN A 31 -8.55 7.02 13.13
CA ASN A 31 -9.87 6.41 13.31
C ASN A 31 -10.01 5.21 12.38
N ALA A 32 -10.62 4.15 12.89
CA ALA A 32 -11.08 2.99 12.13
C ALA A 32 -12.48 2.64 12.65
N CYS A 33 -13.49 2.66 11.77
CA CYS A 33 -14.89 2.63 12.19
C CYS A 33 -15.41 1.22 12.53
N GLY A 34 -14.71 0.17 12.13
CA GLY A 34 -15.07 -1.23 12.38
C GLY A 34 -14.45 -2.18 11.36
N PRO A 35 -14.64 -3.51 11.54
CA PRO A 35 -14.17 -4.52 10.61
C PRO A 35 -14.65 -4.26 9.18
N LEU A 36 -13.76 -4.44 8.19
CA LEU A 36 -14.03 -4.31 6.75
C LEU A 36 -14.50 -2.92 6.30
N HIS A 37 -14.53 -1.92 7.19
CA HIS A 37 -14.93 -0.56 6.83
C HIS A 37 -13.89 0.14 5.95
N GLU A 38 -12.61 -0.11 6.26
CA GLU A 38 -11.47 0.44 5.52
C GLU A 38 -10.42 -0.65 5.35
N ILE A 39 -10.08 -0.95 4.10
CA ILE A 39 -9.05 -1.93 3.74
C ILE A 39 -7.83 -1.18 3.20
N SER A 40 -6.68 -1.42 3.81
CA SER A 40 -5.39 -1.04 3.25
C SER A 40 -4.95 -2.13 2.27
N SER A 41 -4.54 -1.75 1.06
CA SER A 41 -4.01 -2.70 0.09
C SER A 41 -2.68 -2.23 -0.45
N ASP A 42 -1.75 -3.16 -0.61
CA ASP A 42 -0.41 -2.88 -1.11
C ASP A 42 0.20 -4.10 -1.81
N GLY A 43 1.13 -3.83 -2.73
CA GLY A 43 1.87 -4.82 -3.47
C GLY A 43 3.37 -4.74 -3.18
N HIS A 44 4.02 -5.88 -3.08
CA HIS A 44 5.45 -5.95 -2.83
C HIS A 44 6.12 -7.10 -3.60
N GLU A 45 7.36 -6.90 -4.02
CA GLU A 45 8.20 -7.96 -4.58
C GLU A 45 8.76 -8.82 -3.45
N LYS A 46 8.05 -9.90 -3.08
CA LYS A 46 8.38 -10.70 -1.89
C LYS A 46 9.72 -11.41 -2.05
N LEU A 47 9.95 -12.01 -3.21
CA LEU A 47 11.23 -12.60 -3.61
C LEU A 47 11.58 -12.06 -4.98
N GLY A 48 12.59 -11.19 -5.04
CA GLY A 48 13.09 -10.64 -6.29
C GLY A 48 14.24 -11.46 -6.86
N LYS A 49 14.77 -10.99 -7.99
CA LYS A 49 15.90 -11.63 -8.70
C LYS A 49 17.09 -12.01 -7.81
N GLN A 50 17.42 -11.15 -6.84
CA GLN A 50 18.55 -11.34 -5.92
C GLN A 50 18.31 -12.50 -4.93
N ALA A 51 17.05 -12.82 -4.63
CA ALA A 51 16.69 -13.88 -3.71
C ALA A 51 16.50 -15.22 -4.42
N LEU A 52 16.09 -15.20 -5.69
CA LEU A 52 15.73 -16.41 -6.43
C LEU A 52 16.88 -16.98 -7.26
N ASP A 53 17.82 -16.16 -7.73
CA ASP A 53 18.90 -16.57 -8.66
C ASP A 53 18.37 -17.29 -9.93
N MET A 54 17.17 -16.92 -10.37
CA MET A 54 16.48 -17.50 -11.54
C MET A 54 16.35 -16.48 -12.69
N GLY A 55 17.34 -15.60 -12.84
CA GLY A 55 17.30 -14.50 -13.81
C GLY A 55 16.32 -13.39 -13.40
N ASP A 56 15.53 -12.89 -14.36
CA ASP A 56 14.59 -11.77 -14.15
C ASP A 56 13.23 -12.18 -13.55
N ILE A 57 13.14 -13.40 -13.01
CA ILE A 57 11.93 -13.88 -12.33
C ILE A 57 11.83 -13.25 -10.94
N SER A 58 10.63 -12.83 -10.59
CA SER A 58 10.26 -12.39 -9.25
C SER A 58 8.93 -13.02 -8.83
N LEU A 59 8.68 -13.06 -7.53
CA LEU A 59 7.42 -13.49 -6.93
C LEU A 59 6.77 -12.31 -6.22
N PRO A 60 6.01 -11.47 -6.95
CA PRO A 60 5.27 -10.39 -6.35
C PRO A 60 4.06 -10.92 -5.60
N ILE A 61 3.80 -10.30 -4.46
CA ILE A 61 2.57 -10.49 -3.68
C ILE A 61 1.75 -9.22 -3.70
N TYR A 62 0.46 -9.37 -3.51
CA TYR A 62 -0.46 -8.28 -3.23
C TYR A 62 -1.44 -8.72 -2.16
N GLY A 63 -1.73 -7.81 -1.23
CA GLY A 63 -2.56 -8.15 -0.07
C GLY A 63 -3.52 -7.04 0.32
N TYR A 64 -4.59 -7.46 0.96
CA TYR A 64 -5.62 -6.64 1.59
C TYR A 64 -5.52 -6.86 3.09
N LYS A 65 -5.42 -5.76 3.84
CA LYS A 65 -5.34 -5.76 5.30
C LYS A 65 -6.45 -4.88 5.85
N ASP A 66 -7.27 -5.43 6.74
CA ASP A 66 -8.29 -4.66 7.43
C ASP A 66 -7.64 -3.69 8.42
N LYS A 67 -7.99 -2.40 8.31
CA LYS A 67 -7.39 -1.35 9.12
C LYS A 67 -7.81 -1.43 10.58
N TRP A 68 -8.98 -2.01 10.87
CA TRP A 68 -9.54 -2.08 12.22
C TRP A 68 -9.04 -3.30 13.00
N SER A 69 -9.16 -4.50 12.42
CA SER A 69 -8.83 -5.77 13.08
C SER A 69 -7.37 -6.18 12.94
N ASP A 70 -6.61 -5.53 12.05
CA ASP A 70 -5.28 -5.94 11.62
C ASP A 70 -5.23 -7.29 10.87
N ASP A 71 -6.39 -7.88 10.56
CA ASP A 71 -6.49 -9.13 9.81
C ASP A 71 -6.06 -8.93 8.35
N ILE A 72 -5.61 -10.00 7.70
CA ILE A 72 -5.23 -10.02 6.28
C ILE A 72 -6.20 -10.95 5.55
N PRO A 73 -7.39 -10.46 5.15
CA PRO A 73 -8.43 -11.28 4.52
C PRO A 73 -7.95 -12.02 3.27
N LEU A 74 -7.08 -11.36 2.48
CA LEU A 74 -6.53 -11.93 1.25
C LEU A 74 -5.10 -11.47 1.03
N MET A 75 -4.20 -12.42 0.79
CA MET A 75 -2.85 -12.18 0.29
C MET A 75 -2.48 -13.27 -0.70
N SER A 76 -2.09 -12.88 -1.91
CA SER A 76 -1.80 -13.84 -2.97
C SER A 76 -0.57 -13.45 -3.77
N PHE A 77 0.07 -14.46 -4.36
CA PHE A 77 1.05 -14.25 -5.42
C PHE A 77 0.31 -13.85 -6.69
N ILE A 78 0.77 -12.78 -7.33
CA ILE A 78 0.20 -12.32 -8.60
C ILE A 78 1.30 -12.23 -9.65
N PRO A 79 0.97 -12.39 -10.95
CA PRO A 79 1.98 -12.34 -12.00
C PRO A 79 2.70 -10.99 -12.07
N ASN A 80 2.01 -9.89 -11.74
CA ASN A 80 2.58 -8.56 -11.76
C ASN A 80 1.81 -7.60 -10.84
N SER A 81 2.43 -7.17 -9.74
CA SER A 81 1.85 -6.22 -8.78
C SER A 81 1.87 -4.76 -9.23
N ARG A 82 2.31 -4.48 -10.47
CA ARG A 82 2.35 -3.13 -11.04
C ARG A 82 1.29 -2.92 -12.13
N THR A 83 0.51 -3.94 -12.48
CA THR A 83 -0.53 -3.83 -13.51
C THR A 83 -1.91 -3.71 -12.89
N ALA A 84 -2.68 -2.71 -13.32
CA ALA A 84 -4.04 -2.51 -12.85
C ALA A 84 -4.96 -3.70 -13.15
N ALA A 85 -4.71 -4.43 -14.24
CA ALA A 85 -5.48 -5.62 -14.58
C ALA A 85 -5.31 -6.75 -13.56
N ALA A 86 -4.07 -7.08 -13.16
CA ALA A 86 -3.82 -8.12 -12.18
C ALA A 86 -4.40 -7.76 -10.80
N ILE A 87 -4.21 -6.50 -10.38
CA ILE A 87 -4.78 -5.98 -9.13
C ILE A 87 -6.31 -5.96 -9.19
N GLY A 88 -6.89 -5.59 -10.34
CA GLY A 88 -8.34 -5.57 -10.54
C GLY A 88 -8.96 -6.95 -10.43
N HIS A 89 -8.34 -7.98 -11.01
CA HIS A 89 -8.80 -9.36 -10.84
C HIS A 89 -8.73 -9.81 -9.38
N LEU A 90 -7.61 -9.55 -8.69
CA LEU A 90 -7.48 -9.89 -7.27
C LEU A 90 -8.50 -9.14 -6.40
N PHE A 91 -8.84 -7.91 -6.74
CA PHE A 91 -9.90 -7.16 -6.07
C PHE A 91 -11.28 -7.81 -6.26
N LEU A 92 -11.59 -8.29 -7.47
CA LEU A 92 -12.83 -9.02 -7.71
C LEU A 92 -12.88 -10.34 -6.94
N ASP A 93 -11.75 -11.02 -6.78
CA ASP A 93 -11.65 -12.22 -5.94
C ASP A 93 -11.89 -11.88 -4.46
N PHE A 94 -11.32 -10.78 -3.96
CA PHE A 94 -11.58 -10.28 -2.61
C PHE A 94 -13.07 -9.99 -2.36
N ILE A 95 -13.73 -9.27 -3.25
CA ILE A 95 -15.18 -8.94 -3.15
C ILE A 95 -16.06 -10.20 -3.27
N ARG A 96 -15.58 -11.25 -3.93
CA ARG A 96 -16.32 -12.51 -4.02
C ARG A 96 -16.30 -13.27 -2.70
N GLU A 97 -15.24 -13.13 -1.91
CA GLU A 97 -15.04 -13.84 -0.64
C GLU A 97 -15.58 -13.09 0.58
N PHE A 98 -15.65 -11.75 0.52
CA PHE A 98 -16.02 -10.86 1.62
C PHE A 98 -17.06 -9.81 1.20
#